data_AF-A0AA88J0G8-F1
#
_entry.id   AF-A0AA88J0G8-F1
#
_cell.length_a   1.000
_cell.length_b   1.000
_cell.length_c   1.000
_cell.angle_alpha   90.00
_cell.angle_beta   90.00
_cell.angle_gamma   90.00
#
_symmetry.space_group_name_H-M   'P 1'
#
loop_
_entity.id
_entity.type
_entity.pdbx_description
1 polymer ?
#
loop_
_entity_poly.entity_id
_entity_poly.type
_entity_poly.pdbx_seq_one_letter_code
_entity_poly.pdbx_strand_id
1 'polypeptide(L)'
;MLPQKQAEEAIVSNFSTEADGHHEPKEEGREEEEENQSMLSVKSFLWHGGSAWDAWFSCASNQIFYGLLGSWTAYLISVLYIEYRSRKEKENVNFKNHVIQWFEVLDGLLGPYWKALGLAFNCTFLLFGSVIQLIACASNIYYINDNLDKRTWTYIFGACCATTVFIPSFHNYRIWSFLGLGMTTYTAWYLAIAALAHGQADGVVHSGPTKLVLYFTGATNILYTFGGHAVTVEIMHAMWKPQKFKYIYLMATLYVFTLTLPSAASVYWAFGDELLNHSNAFSLLPKSRFRDAAVILMLIHQFITFGFACTPLYFVWEKVIGMHDTRSICLRALARLPVVIPIWFLAIIFPFFGPINSAVGALLVSFTVYIIPSLAHMLTYRKATARQNAAEKPPFFLPSWTGMYVINAFVVVWVLVVGFGFGGWASMTNFIRQIDTFGLFAKCYQCKPPTPLGNATAQPHH
;
A
#
# COMPACT_ATOMS: atom_id res chain seq x y z
N MET A 1 14.74 31.06 -11.99
CA MET A 1 13.36 30.57 -11.81
C MET A 1 12.74 29.95 -13.08
N LEU A 2 13.49 29.75 -14.17
CA LEU A 2 13.02 29.10 -15.41
C LEU A 2 13.29 27.57 -15.58
N PRO A 3 14.26 26.92 -14.89
CA PRO A 3 14.60 25.53 -15.22
C PRO A 3 13.64 24.47 -14.64
N GLN A 4 12.90 24.78 -13.57
CA GLN A 4 11.89 23.85 -13.00
C GLN A 4 10.70 23.70 -13.94
N LYS A 5 10.26 24.82 -14.55
CA LYS A 5 9.15 24.85 -15.51
C LYS A 5 9.48 24.10 -16.80
N GLN A 6 10.73 24.15 -17.27
CA GLN A 6 11.17 23.40 -18.46
C GLN A 6 11.29 21.89 -18.23
N ALA A 7 11.64 21.45 -17.01
CA ALA A 7 11.61 20.02 -16.66
C ALA A 7 10.17 19.51 -16.50
N GLU A 8 9.28 20.32 -15.94
CA GLU A 8 7.84 20.04 -15.89
C GLU A 8 7.19 20.06 -17.28
N GLU A 9 7.56 21.01 -18.16
CA GLU A 9 7.09 21.10 -19.55
C GLU A 9 7.66 19.97 -20.43
N ALA A 10 8.86 19.44 -20.15
CA ALA A 10 9.38 18.24 -20.79
C ALA A 10 8.59 16.98 -20.38
N ILE A 11 8.16 16.89 -19.12
CA ILE A 11 7.27 15.83 -18.63
C ILE A 11 5.87 15.96 -19.25
N VAL A 12 5.39 17.19 -19.47
CA VAL A 12 4.09 17.47 -20.12
C VAL A 12 4.14 17.26 -21.64
N SER A 13 5.24 17.61 -22.32
CA SER A 13 5.40 17.45 -23.77
C SER A 13 5.71 16.01 -24.21
N ASN A 14 6.45 15.23 -23.42
CA ASN A 14 6.54 13.78 -23.67
C ASN A 14 5.18 13.09 -23.50
N PHE A 15 4.28 13.68 -22.72
CA PHE A 15 2.88 13.24 -22.62
C PHE A 15 2.01 13.66 -23.81
N SER A 16 2.50 14.56 -24.69
CA SER A 16 1.82 15.05 -25.89
C SER A 16 2.30 14.39 -27.18
N THR A 17 3.54 13.88 -27.21
CA THR A 17 4.23 13.59 -28.48
C THR A 17 4.33 12.11 -28.84
N GLU A 18 4.00 11.19 -27.92
CA GLU A 18 4.07 9.74 -28.19
C GLU A 18 2.81 9.13 -28.83
N ALA A 19 1.82 9.94 -29.21
CA ALA A 19 0.61 9.46 -29.90
C ALA A 19 0.58 9.68 -31.43
N ASP A 20 1.52 10.44 -32.00
CA ASP A 20 1.55 10.73 -33.44
C ASP A 20 2.85 10.23 -34.08
N GLY A 21 3.01 8.91 -34.11
CA GLY A 21 3.99 8.22 -34.96
C GLY A 21 3.36 7.80 -36.27
N HIS A 22 3.62 8.53 -37.35
CA HIS A 22 3.18 8.18 -38.70
C HIS A 22 3.67 6.78 -39.12
N HIS A 23 2.75 5.81 -39.20
CA HIS A 23 2.86 4.65 -40.08
C HIS A 23 1.51 4.40 -40.79
N GLU A 24 1.56 4.20 -42.10
CA GLU A 24 0.41 4.01 -42.98
C GLU A 24 -0.43 2.76 -42.64
N PRO A 25 -1.73 2.73 -42.99
CA PRO A 25 -2.72 1.93 -42.29
C PRO A 25 -3.00 0.59 -42.98
N LYS A 26 -3.30 -0.44 -42.19
CA LYS A 26 -4.47 -1.32 -42.40
C LYS A 26 -4.64 -2.33 -41.26
N GLU A 27 -5.88 -2.40 -40.78
CA GLU A 27 -6.51 -3.35 -39.83
C GLU A 27 -6.53 -3.03 -38.32
N GLU A 28 -5.67 -2.15 -37.77
CA GLU A 28 -5.73 -1.82 -36.31
C GLU A 28 -6.79 -0.79 -35.90
N GLY A 29 -7.31 0.02 -36.83
CA GLY A 29 -8.19 1.15 -36.50
C GLY A 29 -9.57 0.79 -35.93
N ARG A 30 -9.99 -0.48 -36.01
CA ARG A 30 -11.29 -0.92 -35.45
C ARG A 30 -11.19 -1.33 -33.98
N GLU A 31 -10.04 -1.85 -33.55
CA GLU A 31 -9.80 -2.23 -32.16
C GLU A 31 -9.52 -1.00 -31.28
N GLU A 32 -8.78 -0.01 -31.79
CA GLU A 32 -8.55 1.26 -31.09
C GLU A 32 -9.83 2.12 -30.95
N GLU A 33 -10.73 2.12 -31.94
CA GLU A 33 -12.02 2.82 -31.84
C GLU A 33 -12.97 2.17 -30.83
N GLU A 34 -13.00 0.84 -30.75
CA GLU A 34 -13.80 0.10 -29.76
C GLU A 34 -13.22 0.23 -28.34
N GLU A 35 -11.89 0.22 -28.18
CA GLU A 35 -11.23 0.49 -26.90
C GLU A 35 -11.48 1.92 -26.42
N ASN A 36 -11.38 2.93 -27.30
CA ASN A 36 -11.71 4.31 -26.97
C ASN A 36 -13.19 4.50 -26.63
N GLN A 37 -14.11 3.87 -27.37
CA GLN A 37 -15.55 3.95 -27.07
C GLN A 37 -15.91 3.29 -25.72
N SER A 38 -15.36 2.11 -25.43
CA SER A 38 -15.57 1.44 -24.14
C SER A 38 -14.99 2.26 -22.97
N MET A 39 -13.80 2.85 -23.15
CA MET A 39 -13.19 3.77 -22.19
C MET A 39 -13.99 5.06 -22.00
N LEU A 40 -14.60 5.62 -23.06
CA LEU A 40 -15.46 6.81 -22.98
C LEU A 40 -16.75 6.52 -22.19
N SER A 41 -17.34 5.34 -22.37
CA SER A 41 -18.51 4.90 -21.59
C SER A 41 -18.16 4.71 -20.10
N VAL A 42 -17.01 4.12 -19.78
CA VAL A 42 -16.53 3.95 -18.39
C VAL A 42 -16.21 5.29 -17.73
N LYS A 43 -15.62 6.24 -18.47
CA LYS A 43 -15.40 7.63 -18.01
C LYS A 43 -16.73 8.24 -17.54
N SER A 44 -17.77 8.23 -18.37
CA SER A 44 -19.06 8.86 -18.01
C SER A 44 -19.75 8.25 -16.78
N PHE A 45 -19.44 7.00 -16.42
CA PHE A 45 -20.07 6.33 -15.28
C PHE A 45 -19.29 6.50 -13.97
N LEU A 46 -17.95 6.55 -14.02
CA LEU A 46 -17.09 6.58 -12.84
C LEU A 46 -16.49 7.97 -12.54
N TRP A 47 -16.39 8.85 -13.56
CA TRP A 47 -15.63 10.09 -13.47
C TRP A 47 -16.07 11.15 -14.50
N HIS A 48 -16.75 12.20 -14.04
CA HIS A 48 -16.94 13.43 -14.82
C HIS A 48 -15.77 14.37 -14.52
N GLY A 49 -14.62 14.17 -15.18
CA GLY A 49 -13.44 14.98 -14.92
C GLY A 49 -13.66 16.46 -15.21
N GLY A 50 -13.19 17.34 -14.33
CA GLY A 50 -13.13 18.77 -14.64
C GLY A 50 -13.26 19.74 -13.48
N SER A 51 -13.63 19.30 -12.26
CA SER A 51 -13.70 20.20 -11.11
C SER A 51 -13.02 19.67 -9.84
N ALA A 52 -12.58 20.59 -8.99
CA ALA A 52 -12.03 20.33 -7.66
C ALA A 52 -12.98 19.48 -6.79
N TRP A 53 -14.29 19.68 -6.96
CA TRP A 53 -15.34 18.96 -6.24
C TRP A 53 -15.42 17.50 -6.67
N ASP A 54 -15.21 17.20 -7.95
CA ASP A 54 -15.23 15.83 -8.47
C ASP A 54 -14.05 15.02 -7.95
N ALA A 55 -12.85 15.63 -7.93
CA ALA A 55 -11.66 15.00 -7.36
C ALA A 55 -11.81 14.70 -5.86
N TRP A 56 -12.35 15.66 -5.11
CA TRP A 56 -12.57 15.51 -3.67
C TRP A 56 -13.63 14.46 -3.35
N PHE A 57 -14.78 14.54 -4.00
CA PHE A 57 -15.88 13.58 -3.83
C PHE A 57 -15.44 12.18 -4.24
N SER A 58 -14.73 12.03 -5.35
CA SER A 58 -14.19 10.74 -5.80
C SER A 58 -13.18 10.17 -4.80
N CYS A 59 -12.27 11.00 -4.28
CA CYS A 59 -11.30 10.56 -3.27
C CYS A 59 -12.00 10.10 -1.98
N ALA A 60 -12.90 10.92 -1.42
CA ALA A 60 -13.61 10.60 -0.19
C ALA A 60 -14.52 9.37 -0.36
N SER A 61 -15.25 9.26 -1.46
CA SER A 61 -16.11 8.11 -1.74
C SER A 61 -15.30 6.83 -1.95
N ASN A 62 -14.16 6.88 -2.67
CA ASN A 62 -13.26 5.74 -2.80
C ASN A 62 -12.66 5.32 -1.45
N GLN A 63 -12.26 6.27 -0.59
CA GLN A 63 -11.77 5.94 0.75
C GLN A 63 -12.84 5.23 1.58
N ILE A 64 -14.06 5.77 1.63
CA ILE A 64 -15.18 5.16 2.36
C ILE A 64 -15.48 3.77 1.79
N PHE A 65 -15.59 3.66 0.46
CA PHE A 65 -15.90 2.42 -0.22
C PHE A 65 -14.84 1.34 0.05
N TYR A 66 -13.55 1.62 -0.17
CA TYR A 66 -12.49 0.65 0.06
C TYR A 66 -12.23 0.36 1.54
N GLY A 67 -12.50 1.31 2.44
CA GLY A 67 -12.48 1.07 3.88
C GLY A 67 -13.61 0.15 4.35
N LEU A 68 -14.81 0.29 3.79
CA LEU A 68 -15.92 -0.64 4.03
C LEU A 68 -15.64 -2.02 3.42
N LEU A 69 -15.12 -2.09 2.19
CA LEU A 69 -14.71 -3.35 1.58
C LEU A 69 -13.59 -4.04 2.37
N GLY A 70 -12.59 -3.28 2.84
CA GLY A 70 -11.52 -3.80 3.69
C GLY A 70 -12.07 -4.32 5.02
N SER A 71 -13.00 -3.58 5.65
CA SER A 71 -13.67 -4.04 6.87
C SER A 71 -14.50 -5.30 6.63
N TRP A 72 -15.17 -5.41 5.48
CA TRP A 72 -15.91 -6.59 5.08
C TRP A 72 -14.99 -7.80 4.93
N THR A 73 -13.88 -7.67 4.22
CA THR A 73 -12.97 -8.80 4.01
C THR A 73 -12.22 -9.17 5.29
N ALA A 74 -11.92 -8.21 6.17
CA ALA A 74 -11.40 -8.48 7.52
C ALA A 74 -12.42 -9.26 8.36
N TYR A 75 -13.71 -8.94 8.25
CA TYR A 75 -14.80 -9.72 8.84
C TYR A 75 -14.79 -11.17 8.30
N LEU A 76 -14.66 -11.37 6.98
CA LEU A 76 -14.59 -12.71 6.38
C LEU A 76 -13.39 -13.51 6.88
N ILE A 77 -12.20 -12.91 6.95
CA ILE A 77 -11.00 -13.56 7.48
C ILE A 77 -11.20 -13.93 8.95
N SER A 78 -11.86 -13.08 9.74
CA SER A 78 -12.19 -13.36 11.14
C SER A 78 -13.11 -14.58 11.27
N VAL A 79 -14.16 -14.66 10.45
CA VAL A 79 -15.07 -15.83 10.40
C VAL A 79 -14.30 -17.09 10.02
N LEU A 80 -13.48 -17.05 8.97
CA LEU A 80 -12.68 -18.19 8.51
C LEU A 80 -11.68 -18.65 9.57
N TYR A 81 -11.03 -17.72 10.27
CA TYR A 81 -10.12 -18.04 11.36
C TYR A 81 -10.84 -18.76 12.51
N ILE A 82 -12.00 -18.25 12.94
CA ILE A 82 -12.79 -18.86 14.01
C ILE A 82 -13.29 -20.25 13.61
N GLU A 83 -13.72 -20.40 12.36
CA GLU A 83 -14.13 -21.69 11.79
C GLU A 83 -12.98 -22.71 11.82
N TYR A 84 -11.81 -22.34 11.30
CA TYR A 84 -10.62 -23.20 11.30
C TYR A 84 -10.23 -23.60 12.72
N ARG A 85 -10.14 -22.62 13.62
CA ARG A 85 -9.80 -22.86 15.02
C ARG A 85 -10.80 -23.79 15.70
N SER A 86 -12.09 -23.56 15.52
CA SER A 86 -13.16 -24.38 16.11
C SER A 86 -13.10 -25.83 15.61
N ARG A 87 -12.81 -26.06 14.33
CA ARG A 87 -12.62 -27.41 13.79
C ARG A 87 -11.42 -28.12 14.42
N LYS A 88 -10.29 -27.42 14.53
CA LYS A 88 -9.05 -27.98 15.10
C LYS A 88 -9.14 -28.24 16.61
N GLU A 89 -9.83 -27.38 17.35
CA GLU A 89 -10.09 -27.59 18.78
C GLU A 89 -11.00 -28.81 19.00
N LYS A 90 -11.96 -29.09 18.11
CA LYS A 90 -12.76 -30.35 18.14
C LYS A 90 -11.93 -31.59 17.85
N GLU A 91 -10.84 -31.45 17.10
CA GLU A 91 -9.82 -32.50 16.86
C GLU A 91 -8.79 -32.60 17.99
N ASN A 92 -9.00 -31.93 19.14
CA ASN A 92 -8.09 -31.86 20.29
C ASN A 92 -6.71 -31.23 20.01
N VAL A 93 -6.59 -30.38 18.98
CA VAL A 93 -5.37 -29.61 18.72
C VAL A 93 -5.28 -28.39 19.64
N ASN A 94 -4.12 -28.16 20.25
CA ASN A 94 -3.87 -27.03 21.14
C ASN A 94 -2.90 -26.01 20.53
N PHE A 95 -3.27 -24.73 20.54
CA PHE A 95 -2.51 -23.63 19.93
C PHE A 95 -1.68 -22.79 20.93
N LYS A 96 -1.49 -23.23 22.18
CA LYS A 96 -0.78 -22.43 23.22
C LYS A 96 0.62 -21.95 22.80
N ASN A 97 1.35 -22.72 22.00
CA ASN A 97 2.71 -22.41 21.56
C ASN A 97 2.82 -22.24 20.04
N HIS A 98 1.70 -22.13 19.33
CA HIS A 98 1.68 -22.08 17.87
C HIS A 98 0.85 -20.90 17.39
N VAL A 99 1.49 -19.94 16.72
CA VAL A 99 0.80 -18.82 16.10
C VAL A 99 0.19 -19.29 14.79
N ILE A 100 -1.13 -19.35 14.74
CA ILE A 100 -1.87 -19.65 13.50
C ILE A 100 -1.59 -18.55 12.48
N GLN A 101 -1.28 -18.96 11.25
CA GLN A 101 -1.02 -18.06 10.12
C GLN A 101 -2.09 -18.20 9.05
N TRP A 102 -2.23 -17.19 8.19
CA TRP A 102 -3.28 -17.17 7.16
C TRP A 102 -3.26 -18.38 6.22
N PHE A 103 -2.08 -18.81 5.76
CA PHE A 103 -1.97 -19.97 4.86
C PHE A 103 -2.41 -21.29 5.53
N GLU A 104 -2.31 -21.41 6.87
CA GLU A 104 -2.76 -22.59 7.60
C GLU A 104 -4.29 -22.65 7.68
N VAL A 105 -4.93 -21.49 7.83
CA VAL A 105 -6.40 -21.36 7.77
C VAL A 105 -6.89 -21.79 6.39
N LEU A 106 -6.23 -21.33 5.32
CA LEU A 106 -6.55 -21.74 3.95
C LEU A 106 -6.32 -23.24 3.70
N ASP A 107 -5.21 -23.80 4.19
CA ASP A 107 -4.91 -25.23 4.12
C ASP A 107 -5.99 -26.07 4.80
N GLY A 108 -6.32 -25.74 6.04
CA GLY A 108 -7.26 -26.51 6.85
C GLY A 108 -8.71 -26.44 6.38
N LEU A 109 -9.09 -25.39 5.66
CA LEU A 109 -10.46 -25.22 5.18
C LEU A 109 -10.65 -25.64 3.71
N LEU A 110 -9.64 -25.43 2.87
CA LEU A 110 -9.76 -25.56 1.41
C LEU A 110 -8.68 -26.45 0.77
N GLY A 111 -7.63 -26.82 1.50
CA GLY A 111 -6.59 -27.75 1.07
C GLY A 111 -5.29 -27.11 0.54
N PRO A 112 -4.36 -27.93 0.04
CA PRO A 112 -2.97 -27.54 -0.19
C PRO A 112 -2.76 -26.52 -1.32
N TYR A 113 -3.62 -26.50 -2.34
CA TYR A 113 -3.55 -25.48 -3.39
C TYR A 113 -3.83 -24.08 -2.84
N TRP A 114 -4.79 -23.96 -1.92
CA TRP A 114 -5.13 -22.70 -1.26
C TRP A 114 -4.06 -22.27 -0.27
N LYS A 115 -3.42 -23.23 0.41
CA LYS A 115 -2.20 -22.98 1.19
C LYS A 115 -1.12 -22.32 0.35
N ALA A 116 -0.77 -22.92 -0.79
CA ALA A 116 0.28 -22.42 -1.68
C ALA A 116 -0.06 -21.01 -2.22
N LEU A 117 -1.31 -20.82 -2.67
CA LEU A 117 -1.79 -19.52 -3.15
C LEU A 117 -1.71 -18.45 -2.06
N GLY A 118 -2.20 -18.75 -0.85
CA GLY A 118 -2.17 -17.84 0.29
C GLY A 118 -0.75 -17.52 0.75
N LEU A 119 0.14 -18.51 0.75
CA LEU A 119 1.55 -18.32 1.09
C LEU A 119 2.24 -17.41 0.06
N ALA A 120 2.09 -17.69 -1.23
CA ALA A 120 2.73 -16.93 -2.30
C ALA A 120 2.30 -15.45 -2.27
N PHE A 121 1.01 -15.17 -2.30
CA PHE A 121 0.51 -13.79 -2.31
C PHE A 121 0.85 -13.05 -1.01
N ASN A 122 0.69 -13.69 0.16
CA ASN A 122 0.95 -13.03 1.43
C ASN A 122 2.45 -12.75 1.63
N CYS A 123 3.33 -13.72 1.34
CA CYS A 123 4.78 -13.51 1.43
C CYS A 123 5.27 -12.45 0.44
N THR A 124 4.80 -12.46 -0.81
CA THR A 124 5.16 -11.42 -1.78
C THR A 124 4.64 -10.05 -1.35
N PHE A 125 3.41 -9.97 -0.85
CA PHE A 125 2.84 -8.72 -0.33
C PHE A 125 3.65 -8.16 0.85
N LEU A 126 4.01 -9.01 1.82
CA LEU A 126 4.85 -8.61 2.96
C LEU A 126 6.25 -8.17 2.53
N LEU A 127 6.86 -8.86 1.56
CA LEU A 127 8.18 -8.52 1.04
C LEU A 127 8.18 -7.12 0.42
N PHE A 128 7.25 -6.85 -0.50
CA PHE A 128 7.12 -5.52 -1.10
C PHE A 128 6.62 -4.47 -0.11
N GLY A 129 5.78 -4.85 0.85
CA GLY A 129 5.41 -4.01 1.98
C GLY A 129 6.65 -3.51 2.73
N SER A 130 7.59 -4.40 3.05
CA SER A 130 8.87 -4.02 3.67
C SER A 130 9.75 -3.15 2.76
N VAL A 131 9.77 -3.40 1.44
CA VAL A 131 10.47 -2.55 0.47
C VAL A 131 9.93 -1.11 0.52
N ILE A 132 8.59 -0.97 0.50
CA ILE A 132 7.90 0.32 0.60
C ILE A 132 8.27 1.05 1.88
N GLN A 133 8.26 0.36 3.02
CA GLN A 133 8.63 0.96 4.31
C GLN A 133 10.07 1.48 4.29
N LEU A 134 11.00 0.73 3.71
CA LEU A 134 12.40 1.13 3.61
C LEU A 134 12.60 2.34 2.69
N ILE A 135 11.96 2.37 1.52
CA ILE A 135 11.99 3.53 0.61
C ILE A 135 11.40 4.76 1.31
N ALA A 136 10.32 4.60 2.06
CA ALA A 136 9.69 5.69 2.80
C ALA A 136 10.58 6.25 3.92
N CYS A 137 11.34 5.41 4.63
CA CYS A 137 12.34 5.88 5.59
C CYS A 137 13.35 6.82 4.90
N ALA A 138 13.93 6.37 3.78
CA ALA A 138 14.90 7.15 3.02
C ALA A 138 14.30 8.44 2.42
N SER A 139 13.05 8.39 1.95
CA SER A 139 12.36 9.57 1.44
C SER A 139 12.05 10.59 2.53
N ASN A 140 11.63 10.15 3.72
CA ASN A 140 11.29 11.04 4.82
C ASN A 140 12.52 11.78 5.35
N ILE A 141 13.62 11.07 5.64
CA ILE A 141 14.85 11.71 6.15
C ILE A 141 15.43 12.71 5.15
N TYR A 142 15.29 12.46 3.85
CA TYR A 142 15.75 13.39 2.81
C TYR A 142 15.11 14.78 2.92
N TYR A 143 13.86 14.87 3.39
CA TYR A 143 13.20 16.17 3.59
C TYR A 143 13.76 16.96 4.78
N ILE A 144 14.39 16.28 5.74
CA ILE A 144 15.12 16.91 6.85
C ILE A 144 16.53 17.27 6.40
N ASN A 145 17.24 16.30 5.80
CA ASN A 145 18.63 16.40 5.40
C ASN A 145 18.81 15.92 3.95
N ASP A 146 18.91 16.90 3.05
CA ASP A 146 19.11 16.73 1.61
C ASP A 146 20.59 16.67 1.19
N ASN A 147 21.53 16.62 2.15
CA ASN A 147 22.97 16.49 1.85
C ASN A 147 23.35 15.12 1.28
N LEU A 148 22.56 14.09 1.56
CA LEU A 148 22.72 12.76 0.97
C LEU A 148 21.55 12.48 0.02
N ASP A 149 21.83 11.83 -1.10
CA ASP A 149 20.78 11.38 -2.00
C ASP A 149 19.91 10.28 -1.36
N LYS A 150 18.67 10.13 -1.84
CA LYS A 150 17.72 9.15 -1.29
C LYS A 150 18.28 7.72 -1.34
N ARG A 151 19.05 7.35 -2.37
CA ARG A 151 19.68 6.02 -2.46
C ARG A 151 20.71 5.79 -1.36
N THR A 152 21.50 6.80 -1.02
CA THR A 152 22.46 6.75 0.09
C THR A 152 21.75 6.62 1.43
N TRP A 153 20.65 7.37 1.62
CA TRP A 153 19.78 7.17 2.77
C TRP A 153 19.17 5.76 2.82
N THR A 154 18.82 5.17 1.68
CA THR A 154 18.36 3.77 1.60
C THR A 154 19.43 2.77 2.06
N TYR A 155 20.73 3.02 1.78
CA TYR A 155 21.80 2.19 2.35
C TYR A 155 21.84 2.28 3.88
N ILE A 156 21.81 3.49 4.42
CA ILE A 156 21.87 3.73 5.87
C ILE A 156 20.66 3.09 6.56
N PHE A 157 19.44 3.40 6.08
CA PHE A 157 18.22 2.85 6.68
C PHE A 157 18.06 1.36 6.41
N GLY A 158 18.64 0.81 5.35
CA GLY A 158 18.67 -0.63 5.12
C GLY A 158 19.48 -1.35 6.21
N ALA A 159 20.65 -0.82 6.57
CA ALA A 159 21.44 -1.33 7.68
C ALA A 159 20.71 -1.16 9.04
N CYS A 160 20.08 -0.01 9.28
CA CYS A 160 19.27 0.19 10.48
C CYS A 160 18.11 -0.81 10.55
N CYS A 161 17.33 -0.95 9.47
CA CYS A 161 16.16 -1.83 9.42
C CYS A 161 16.55 -3.31 9.52
N ALA A 162 17.75 -3.69 9.05
CA ALA A 162 18.28 -5.03 9.23
C ALA A 162 18.42 -5.42 10.71
N THR A 163 18.58 -4.47 11.64
CA THR A 163 18.61 -4.77 13.09
C THR A 163 17.30 -5.34 13.63
N THR A 164 16.19 -5.21 12.88
CA THR A 164 14.89 -5.81 13.27
C THR A 164 14.94 -7.34 13.36
N VAL A 165 15.95 -7.99 12.77
CA VAL A 165 16.19 -9.43 12.92
C VAL A 165 16.34 -9.88 14.38
N PHE A 166 16.74 -8.97 15.28
CA PHE A 166 16.87 -9.25 16.71
C PHE A 166 15.52 -9.27 17.45
N ILE A 167 14.42 -8.85 16.82
CA ILE A 167 13.10 -8.79 17.47
C ILE A 167 12.50 -10.20 17.49
N PRO A 168 12.24 -10.81 18.67
CA PRO A 168 11.95 -12.25 18.73
C PRO A 168 10.49 -12.58 18.40
N SER A 169 9.54 -11.67 18.64
CA SER A 169 8.09 -11.94 18.50
C SER A 169 7.24 -10.68 18.39
N PHE A 170 6.05 -10.82 17.80
CA PHE A 170 4.98 -9.82 17.71
C PHE A 170 4.60 -9.18 19.04
N HIS A 171 4.70 -9.92 20.15
CA HIS A 171 4.37 -9.37 21.47
C HIS A 171 5.22 -8.12 21.81
N ASN A 172 6.47 -8.09 21.34
CA ASN A 172 7.38 -6.99 21.59
C ASN A 172 7.00 -5.73 20.80
N TYR A 173 6.21 -5.86 19.73
CA TYR A 173 5.72 -4.72 18.95
C TYR A 173 4.50 -4.05 19.58
N ARG A 174 3.88 -4.58 20.63
CA ARG A 174 2.64 -4.02 21.21
C ARG A 174 2.80 -2.57 21.65
N ILE A 175 3.86 -2.25 22.40
CA ILE A 175 4.10 -0.88 22.87
C ILE A 175 4.47 0.05 21.71
N TRP A 176 5.26 -0.44 20.75
CA TRP A 176 5.64 0.29 19.54
C TRP A 176 4.45 0.57 18.63
N SER A 177 3.50 -0.37 18.54
CA SER A 177 2.25 -0.21 17.79
C SER A 177 1.36 0.86 18.42
N PHE A 178 1.28 0.89 19.76
CA PHE A 178 0.56 1.95 20.47
C PHE A 178 1.19 3.33 20.25
N LEU A 179 2.53 3.43 20.36
CA LEU A 179 3.24 4.67 20.03
C LEU A 179 3.05 5.06 18.56
N GLY A 180 2.97 4.07 17.66
CA GLY A 180 2.67 4.26 16.24
C GLY A 180 1.36 4.99 15.97
N LEU A 181 0.32 4.75 16.79
CA LEU A 181 -0.93 5.49 16.70
C LEU A 181 -0.72 6.98 16.99
N GLY A 182 0.06 7.32 18.01
CA GLY A 182 0.39 8.71 18.33
C GLY A 182 1.21 9.40 17.24
N MET A 183 2.21 8.69 16.69
CA MET A 183 3.07 9.19 15.61
C MET A 183 2.29 9.48 14.33
N THR A 184 1.41 8.57 13.93
CA THR A 184 0.55 8.74 12.75
C THR A 184 -0.54 9.78 12.97
N THR A 185 -1.16 9.83 14.15
CA THR A 185 -2.11 10.89 14.52
C THR A 185 -1.48 12.26 14.39
N TYR A 186 -0.32 12.48 15.04
CA TYR A 186 0.39 13.75 14.99
C TYR A 186 0.70 14.13 13.55
N THR A 187 1.24 13.20 12.77
CA THR A 187 1.63 13.46 11.38
C THR A 187 0.44 13.85 10.51
N ALA A 188 -0.65 13.07 10.55
CA ALA A 188 -1.82 13.32 9.72
C ALA A 188 -2.50 14.65 10.07
N TRP A 189 -2.69 14.92 11.37
CA TRP A 189 -3.27 16.19 11.81
C TRP A 189 -2.34 17.38 11.60
N TYR A 190 -1.02 17.18 11.70
CA TYR A 190 -0.04 18.20 11.30
C TYR A 190 -0.20 18.55 9.83
N LEU A 191 -0.23 17.56 8.92
CA LEU A 191 -0.45 17.80 7.49
C LEU A 191 -1.72 18.61 7.26
N ALA A 192 -2.80 18.25 7.98
CA ALA A 192 -4.08 18.93 7.82
C ALA A 192 -4.04 20.39 8.27
N ILE A 193 -3.56 20.63 9.49
CA ILE A 193 -3.49 21.96 10.08
C ILE A 193 -2.48 22.83 9.34
N ALA A 194 -1.33 22.28 8.96
CA ALA A 194 -0.29 23.02 8.25
C ALA A 194 -0.73 23.43 6.85
N ALA A 195 -1.45 22.58 6.12
CA ALA A 195 -2.02 22.93 4.82
C ALA A 195 -3.08 24.04 4.94
N LEU A 196 -3.96 23.95 5.95
CA LEU A 196 -4.95 25.00 6.21
C LEU A 196 -4.30 26.33 6.62
N ALA A 197 -3.27 26.28 7.46
CA ALA A 197 -2.55 27.48 7.92
C ALA A 197 -1.66 28.10 6.83
N HIS A 198 -1.13 27.29 5.92
CA HIS A 198 -0.41 27.76 4.73
C HIS A 198 -1.35 28.51 3.78
N GLY A 199 -2.60 28.05 3.66
CA GLY A 199 -3.53 28.54 2.66
C GLY A 199 -3.23 27.94 1.28
N GLN A 200 -3.97 28.40 0.28
CA GLN A 200 -3.77 27.98 -1.11
C GLN A 200 -2.45 28.53 -1.65
N ALA A 201 -1.67 27.67 -2.30
CA ALA A 201 -0.47 28.09 -3.02
C ALA A 201 -0.82 29.05 -4.16
N ASP A 202 0.10 29.96 -4.49
CA ASP A 202 -0.12 30.99 -5.50
C ASP A 202 -0.45 30.35 -6.87
N GLY A 203 -1.62 30.67 -7.41
CA GLY A 203 -2.07 30.15 -8.70
C GLY A 203 -2.42 28.66 -8.71
N VAL A 204 -2.74 28.07 -7.54
CA VAL A 204 -3.10 26.65 -7.44
C VAL A 204 -4.26 26.28 -8.39
N VAL A 205 -4.12 25.14 -9.05
CA VAL A 205 -5.13 24.57 -9.94
C VAL A 205 -5.62 23.24 -9.37
N HIS A 206 -6.93 23.03 -9.45
CA HIS A 206 -7.59 21.83 -8.95
C HIS A 206 -8.36 21.12 -10.08
N SER A 207 -7.63 20.66 -11.10
CA SER A 207 -8.25 19.93 -12.20
C SER A 207 -8.46 18.44 -11.86
N GLY A 208 -7.65 17.91 -10.93
CA GLY A 208 -7.67 16.49 -10.58
C GLY A 208 -7.10 15.62 -11.69
N PRO A 209 -7.22 14.28 -11.61
CA PRO A 209 -6.72 13.39 -12.65
C PRO A 209 -7.47 13.60 -13.98
N THR A 210 -6.78 14.20 -14.95
CA THR A 210 -7.30 14.40 -16.33
C THR A 210 -7.15 13.17 -17.23
N LYS A 211 -6.34 12.19 -16.80
CA LYS A 211 -6.04 10.96 -17.55
C LYS A 211 -6.47 9.73 -16.76
N LEU A 212 -6.95 8.69 -17.46
CA LEU A 212 -7.40 7.43 -16.83
C LEU A 212 -6.30 6.74 -16.03
N VAL A 213 -5.07 6.76 -16.54
CA VAL A 213 -3.90 6.20 -15.84
C VAL A 213 -3.73 6.87 -14.46
N LEU A 214 -3.90 8.19 -14.37
CA LEU A 214 -3.78 8.91 -13.09
C LEU A 214 -4.94 8.55 -12.15
N TYR A 215 -6.17 8.48 -12.66
CA TYR A 215 -7.34 8.09 -11.87
C TYR A 215 -7.19 6.69 -11.26
N PHE A 216 -6.89 5.68 -12.08
CA PHE A 216 -6.78 4.30 -11.62
C PHE A 216 -5.51 4.05 -10.77
N THR A 217 -4.42 4.79 -11.01
CA THR A 217 -3.25 4.79 -10.11
C THR A 217 -3.63 5.36 -8.72
N GLY A 218 -4.40 6.45 -8.68
CA GLY A 218 -4.92 7.00 -7.42
C GLY A 218 -5.88 6.04 -6.70
N ALA A 219 -6.84 5.46 -7.42
CA ALA A 219 -7.81 4.52 -6.87
C ALA A 219 -7.14 3.27 -6.29
N THR A 220 -6.12 2.72 -6.96
CA THR A 220 -5.35 1.57 -6.44
C THR A 220 -4.46 1.92 -5.25
N ASN A 221 -3.96 3.15 -5.15
CA ASN A 221 -3.28 3.62 -3.95
C ASN A 221 -4.24 3.70 -2.75
N ILE A 222 -5.51 4.07 -2.96
CA ILE A 222 -6.55 4.01 -1.93
C ILE A 222 -6.90 2.55 -1.59
N LEU A 223 -7.05 1.66 -2.59
CA LEU A 223 -7.22 0.22 -2.40
C LEU A 223 -6.09 -0.36 -1.52
N TYR A 224 -4.84 0.01 -1.78
CA TYR A 224 -3.68 -0.35 -0.97
C TYR A 224 -3.78 0.16 0.46
N THR A 225 -4.23 1.41 0.65
CA THR A 225 -4.34 2.06 1.97
C THR A 225 -5.23 1.28 2.93
N PHE A 226 -6.33 0.68 2.42
CA PHE A 226 -7.23 -0.16 3.22
C PHE A 226 -6.92 -1.66 3.10
N GLY A 227 -5.71 -2.00 2.66
CA GLY A 227 -5.21 -3.35 2.34
C GLY A 227 -4.39 -4.07 3.42
N GLY A 228 -4.56 -3.76 4.70
CA GLY A 228 -3.69 -4.25 5.80
C GLY A 228 -3.83 -5.72 6.23
N HIS A 229 -4.36 -6.61 5.39
CA HIS A 229 -4.87 -7.93 5.86
C HIS A 229 -3.81 -9.03 5.97
N ALA A 230 -2.61 -8.80 5.45
CA ALA A 230 -1.49 -9.76 5.41
C ALA A 230 -1.19 -10.45 6.75
N VAL A 231 -1.39 -9.72 7.84
CA VAL A 231 -1.01 -10.06 9.22
C VAL A 231 -2.22 -10.14 10.14
N THR A 232 -3.43 -10.07 9.58
CA THR A 232 -4.68 -10.04 10.36
C THR A 232 -4.86 -11.29 11.20
N VAL A 233 -4.50 -12.47 10.68
CA VAL A 233 -4.65 -13.74 11.42
C VAL A 233 -3.69 -13.81 12.60
N GLU A 234 -2.45 -13.40 12.40
CA GLU A 234 -1.42 -13.36 13.43
C GLU A 234 -1.79 -12.37 14.54
N ILE A 235 -2.34 -11.20 14.19
CA ILE A 235 -2.87 -10.23 15.15
C ILE A 235 -4.05 -10.82 15.91
N MET A 236 -5.03 -11.39 15.21
CA MET A 236 -6.21 -12.03 15.82
C MET A 236 -5.80 -13.11 16.81
N HIS A 237 -4.82 -13.94 16.44
CA HIS A 237 -4.31 -14.99 17.30
C HIS A 237 -3.64 -14.45 18.55
N ALA A 238 -2.96 -13.30 18.45
CA ALA A 238 -2.32 -12.63 19.58
C ALA A 238 -3.31 -11.89 20.52
N MET A 239 -4.59 -11.76 20.16
CA MET A 239 -5.63 -11.14 20.99
C MET A 239 -6.17 -12.10 22.06
N TRP A 240 -6.52 -11.55 23.23
CA TRP A 240 -7.23 -12.31 24.26
C TRP A 240 -8.61 -12.81 23.82
N LYS A 241 -9.33 -12.04 22.99
CA LYS A 241 -10.66 -12.39 22.44
C LYS A 241 -10.68 -12.19 20.93
N PRO A 242 -10.19 -13.17 20.15
CA PRO A 242 -10.08 -13.06 18.69
C PRO A 242 -11.42 -12.77 17.99
N GLN A 243 -12.54 -13.27 18.53
CA GLN A 243 -13.88 -13.09 17.97
C GLN A 243 -14.31 -11.62 17.90
N LYS A 244 -13.69 -10.74 18.69
CA LYS A 244 -13.98 -9.31 18.66
C LYS A 244 -13.24 -8.55 17.55
N PHE A 245 -12.27 -9.17 16.88
CA PHE A 245 -11.40 -8.50 15.92
C PHE A 245 -12.17 -7.77 14.82
N LYS A 246 -13.21 -8.38 14.25
CA LYS A 246 -14.06 -7.76 13.21
C LYS A 246 -14.64 -6.39 13.60
N TYR A 247 -15.04 -6.22 14.87
CA TYR A 247 -15.55 -4.93 15.37
C TYR A 247 -14.41 -3.94 15.60
N ILE A 248 -13.29 -4.42 16.15
CA ILE A 248 -12.11 -3.59 16.39
C ILE A 248 -11.52 -3.08 15.07
N TYR A 249 -11.51 -3.91 14.02
CA TYR A 249 -11.03 -3.52 12.69
C TYR A 249 -11.91 -2.44 12.07
N LEU A 250 -13.24 -2.55 12.21
CA LEU A 250 -14.15 -1.50 11.76
C LEU A 250 -13.89 -0.18 12.51
N MET A 251 -13.72 -0.23 13.84
CA MET A 251 -13.37 0.97 14.62
C MET A 251 -12.01 1.55 14.24
N ALA A 252 -11.02 0.71 13.96
CA ALA A 252 -9.73 1.14 13.45
C ALA A 252 -9.87 1.82 12.09
N THR A 253 -10.72 1.31 11.21
CA THR A 253 -11.01 1.93 9.90
C THR A 253 -11.66 3.31 10.07
N LEU A 254 -12.64 3.44 10.98
CA LEU A 254 -13.26 4.73 11.29
C LEU A 254 -12.24 5.74 11.83
N TYR A 255 -11.32 5.29 12.70
CA TYR A 255 -10.20 6.11 13.15
C TYR A 255 -9.26 6.50 12.00
N VAL A 256 -8.91 5.59 11.09
CA VAL A 256 -8.09 5.90 9.92
C VAL A 256 -8.74 6.96 9.02
N PHE A 257 -10.07 6.97 8.90
CA PHE A 257 -10.77 8.05 8.19
C PHE A 257 -10.56 9.42 8.84
N THR A 258 -10.46 9.50 10.17
CA THR A 258 -10.14 10.77 10.85
C THR A 258 -8.73 11.28 10.55
N LEU A 259 -7.82 10.41 10.12
CA LEU A 259 -6.46 10.78 9.74
C LEU A 259 -6.39 11.14 8.25
N THR A 260 -6.97 10.31 7.41
CA THR A 260 -6.81 10.34 5.94
C THR A 260 -7.72 11.35 5.27
N LEU A 261 -9.00 11.46 5.66
CA LEU A 261 -9.92 12.41 5.04
C LEU A 261 -9.53 13.87 5.29
N PRO A 262 -9.26 14.33 6.53
CA PRO A 262 -8.90 15.72 6.77
C PRO A 262 -7.57 16.09 6.13
N SER A 263 -6.56 15.22 6.21
CA SER A 263 -5.24 15.48 5.63
C SER A 263 -5.28 15.49 4.09
N ALA A 264 -5.92 14.50 3.45
CA ALA A 264 -6.06 14.49 2.00
C ALA A 264 -6.84 15.71 1.48
N ALA A 265 -7.94 16.07 2.16
CA ALA A 265 -8.78 17.21 1.81
C ALA A 265 -8.02 18.54 1.85
N SER A 266 -7.38 18.83 2.99
CA SER A 266 -6.69 20.10 3.23
C SER A 266 -5.42 20.23 2.40
N VAL A 267 -4.63 19.16 2.25
CA VAL A 267 -3.41 19.18 1.44
C VAL A 267 -3.76 19.35 -0.04
N TYR A 268 -4.79 18.65 -0.55
CA TYR A 268 -5.27 18.87 -1.93
C TYR A 268 -5.86 20.28 -2.11
N TRP A 269 -6.60 20.79 -1.13
CA TRP A 269 -7.09 22.17 -1.20
C TRP A 269 -5.97 23.20 -1.27
N ALA A 270 -4.89 23.01 -0.50
CA ALA A 270 -3.74 23.93 -0.46
C ALA A 270 -2.86 23.86 -1.72
N PHE A 271 -2.60 22.66 -2.25
CA PHE A 271 -1.58 22.45 -3.29
C PHE A 271 -2.09 21.92 -4.64
N GLY A 272 -3.35 21.45 -4.70
CA GLY A 272 -4.01 21.04 -5.93
C GLY A 272 -3.21 20.02 -6.75
N ASP A 273 -3.04 20.31 -8.03
CA ASP A 273 -2.44 19.40 -9.01
C ASP A 273 -0.93 19.17 -8.81
N GLU A 274 -0.23 19.95 -7.98
CA GLU A 274 1.18 19.69 -7.62
C GLU A 274 1.36 18.30 -6.99
N LEU A 275 0.32 17.80 -6.31
CA LEU A 275 0.30 16.48 -5.68
C LEU A 275 0.29 15.32 -6.68
N LEU A 276 -0.07 15.55 -7.94
CA LEU A 276 0.02 14.53 -8.99
C LEU A 276 1.47 14.09 -9.22
N ASN A 277 2.42 15.02 -8.98
CA ASN A 277 3.84 14.82 -9.22
C ASN A 277 4.67 14.77 -7.92
N HIS A 278 4.04 14.87 -6.74
CA HIS A 278 4.70 14.80 -5.44
C HIS A 278 4.08 13.70 -4.58
N SER A 279 4.69 12.52 -4.60
CA SER A 279 4.15 11.34 -3.91
C SER A 279 4.21 11.41 -2.37
N ASN A 280 4.98 12.37 -1.83
CA ASN A 280 5.09 12.64 -0.40
C ASN A 280 4.75 14.11 -0.11
N ALA A 281 3.64 14.34 0.57
CA ALA A 281 3.10 15.67 0.85
C ALA A 281 4.05 16.58 1.66
N PHE A 282 4.99 16.02 2.43
CA PHE A 282 5.98 16.81 3.16
C PHE A 282 6.90 17.62 2.24
N SER A 283 7.00 17.25 0.97
CA SER A 283 7.79 18.00 -0.04
C SER A 283 7.22 19.38 -0.34
N LEU A 284 5.91 19.57 -0.18
CA LEU A 284 5.21 20.82 -0.50
C LEU A 284 5.07 21.76 0.71
N LEU A 285 5.16 21.22 1.92
CA LEU A 285 5.04 22.00 3.15
C LEU A 285 6.36 22.70 3.51
N PRO A 286 6.30 23.99 3.95
CA PRO A 286 7.49 24.76 4.29
C PRO A 286 8.23 24.16 5.50
N LYS A 287 9.57 24.27 5.48
CA LYS A 287 10.43 23.80 6.58
C LYS A 287 10.04 24.51 7.88
N SER A 288 9.73 23.74 8.91
CA SER A 288 9.44 24.22 10.26
C SER A 288 9.75 23.13 11.29
N ARG A 289 9.93 23.51 12.56
CA ARG A 289 10.19 22.55 13.64
C ARG A 289 9.04 21.54 13.81
N PHE A 290 7.81 21.98 13.57
CA PHE A 290 6.62 21.10 13.62
C PHE A 290 6.60 20.13 12.44
N ARG A 291 6.96 20.60 11.24
CA ARG A 291 7.13 19.73 10.07
C ARG A 291 8.19 18.66 10.34
N ASP A 292 9.35 19.06 10.83
CA ASP A 292 10.47 18.14 11.05
C ASP A 292 10.13 17.14 12.17
N ALA A 293 9.40 17.56 13.21
CA ALA A 293 8.85 16.62 14.18
C ALA A 293 7.91 15.59 13.54
N ALA A 294 7.00 16.00 12.64
CA ALA A 294 6.11 15.09 11.94
C ALA A 294 6.88 14.10 11.06
N VAL A 295 7.91 14.58 10.34
CA VAL A 295 8.77 13.72 9.51
C VAL A 295 9.56 12.72 10.36
N ILE A 296 10.11 13.14 11.52
CA ILE A 296 10.81 12.24 12.46
C ILE A 296 9.87 11.19 13.04
N LEU A 297 8.66 11.59 13.47
CA LEU A 297 7.68 10.67 14.02
C LEU A 297 7.22 9.65 12.95
N MET A 298 6.99 10.11 11.71
CA MET A 298 6.67 9.22 10.60
C MET A 298 7.83 8.28 10.26
N LEU A 299 9.08 8.75 10.31
CA LEU A 299 10.28 7.92 10.14
C LEU A 299 10.35 6.78 11.16
N ILE A 300 10.13 7.09 12.45
CA ILE A 300 10.12 6.08 13.53
C ILE A 300 8.97 5.09 13.31
N HIS A 301 7.77 5.58 12.95
CA HIS A 301 6.64 4.72 12.60
C HIS A 301 6.98 3.77 11.43
N GLN A 302 7.60 4.27 10.38
CA GLN A 302 7.96 3.49 9.20
C GLN A 302 8.98 2.38 9.53
N PHE A 303 9.94 2.68 10.40
CA PHE A 303 10.90 1.69 10.92
C PHE A 303 10.21 0.55 11.69
N ILE A 304 9.26 0.89 12.57
CA ILE A 304 8.48 -0.11 13.32
C ILE A 304 7.64 -0.96 12.35
N THR A 305 7.04 -0.33 11.34
CA THR A 305 6.19 -0.98 10.34
C THR A 305 7.00 -1.91 9.45
N PHE A 306 8.24 -1.54 9.09
CA PHE A 306 9.19 -2.45 8.42
C PHE A 306 9.40 -3.73 9.24
N GLY A 307 9.70 -3.58 10.53
CA GLY A 307 9.90 -4.73 11.41
C GLY A 307 8.64 -5.62 11.49
N PHE A 308 7.47 -4.99 11.56
CA PHE A 308 6.18 -5.68 11.58
C PHE A 308 5.92 -6.49 10.30
N ALA A 309 6.18 -5.91 9.12
CA ALA A 309 6.03 -6.57 7.82
C ALA A 309 7.07 -7.68 7.58
N CYS A 310 8.30 -7.50 8.05
CA CYS A 310 9.36 -8.51 7.93
C CYS A 310 9.22 -9.70 8.89
N THR A 311 8.59 -9.51 10.06
CA THR A 311 8.51 -10.56 11.10
C THR A 311 7.84 -11.87 10.61
N PRO A 312 6.70 -11.87 9.89
CA PRO A 312 6.16 -13.10 9.32
C PRO A 312 7.10 -13.74 8.29
N LEU A 313 7.82 -12.95 7.48
CA LEU A 313 8.80 -13.48 6.52
C LEU A 313 9.94 -14.19 7.23
N TYR A 314 10.43 -13.61 8.34
CA TYR A 314 11.43 -14.25 9.20
C TYR A 314 10.93 -15.60 9.72
N PHE A 315 9.68 -15.69 10.18
CA PHE A 315 9.13 -16.95 10.68
C PHE A 315 8.94 -18.00 9.59
N VAL A 316 8.44 -17.60 8.41
CA VAL A 316 8.33 -18.51 7.27
C VAL A 316 9.71 -19.03 6.88
N TRP A 317 10.70 -18.14 6.76
CA TRP A 317 12.07 -18.51 6.43
C TRP A 317 12.70 -19.43 7.48
N GLU A 318 12.59 -19.08 8.76
CA GLU A 318 13.06 -19.91 9.88
C GLU A 318 12.47 -21.32 9.86
N LYS A 319 11.17 -21.46 9.53
CA LYS A 319 10.52 -22.76 9.39
C LYS A 319 11.07 -23.55 8.20
N VAL A 320 11.32 -22.88 7.07
CA VAL A 320 11.91 -23.51 5.86
C VAL A 320 13.30 -24.09 6.14
N ILE A 321 14.14 -23.36 6.88
CA ILE A 321 15.50 -23.80 7.23
C ILE A 321 15.58 -24.64 8.52
N GLY A 322 14.44 -24.93 9.17
CA GLY A 322 14.39 -25.73 10.40
C GLY A 322 14.94 -25.04 11.66
N MET A 323 15.06 -23.71 11.67
CA MET A 323 15.67 -22.93 12.76
C MET A 323 14.66 -22.27 13.71
N HIS A 324 13.36 -22.39 13.45
CA HIS A 324 12.30 -21.67 14.17
C HIS A 324 12.30 -21.91 15.69
N ASP A 325 12.55 -23.15 16.12
CA ASP A 325 12.52 -23.56 17.54
C ASP A 325 13.83 -23.29 18.30
N THR A 326 14.81 -22.66 17.64
CA THR A 326 16.11 -22.37 18.25
C THR A 326 15.98 -21.37 19.39
N ARG A 327 16.55 -21.70 20.56
CA ARG A 327 16.50 -20.82 21.75
C ARG A 327 17.42 -19.59 21.66
N SER A 328 18.51 -19.68 20.90
CA SER A 328 19.48 -18.57 20.75
C SER A 328 18.96 -17.49 19.79
N ILE A 329 18.74 -16.29 20.32
CA ILE A 329 18.31 -15.12 19.52
C ILE A 329 19.39 -14.73 18.51
N CYS A 330 20.68 -14.80 18.88
CA CYS A 330 21.77 -14.42 17.98
C CYS A 330 21.82 -15.35 16.74
N LEU A 331 21.65 -16.65 16.96
CA LEU A 331 21.66 -17.63 15.87
C LEU A 331 20.44 -17.45 14.94
N ARG A 332 19.27 -17.16 15.51
CA ARG A 332 18.07 -16.80 14.74
C ARG A 332 18.23 -15.50 13.98
N ALA A 333 18.81 -14.47 14.61
CA ALA A 333 19.07 -13.19 13.97
C ALA A 333 19.97 -13.35 12.74
N LEU A 334 21.06 -14.13 12.86
CA LEU A 334 21.93 -14.46 11.73
C LEU A 334 21.16 -15.18 10.62
N ALA A 335 20.32 -16.16 10.99
CA ALA A 335 19.52 -16.93 10.04
C ALA A 335 18.45 -16.10 9.30
N ARG A 336 18.04 -14.94 9.87
CA ARG A 336 17.05 -14.02 9.27
C ARG A 336 17.64 -13.00 8.32
N LEU A 337 18.93 -12.65 8.46
CA LEU A 337 19.59 -11.65 7.61
C LEU A 337 19.38 -11.91 6.09
N PRO A 338 19.43 -13.16 5.58
CA PRO A 338 19.16 -13.44 4.17
C PRO A 338 17.80 -12.93 3.66
N VAL A 339 16.79 -12.81 4.53
CA VAL A 339 15.46 -12.28 4.18
C VAL A 339 15.50 -10.78 3.91
N VAL A 340 16.39 -10.03 4.58
CA VAL A 340 16.50 -8.58 4.44
C VAL A 340 17.22 -8.18 3.15
N ILE A 341 18.16 -9.00 2.68
CA ILE A 341 18.97 -8.73 1.48
C ILE A 341 18.11 -8.44 0.23
N PRO A 342 17.14 -9.28 -0.18
CA PRO A 342 16.32 -9.00 -1.35
C PRO A 342 15.44 -7.76 -1.16
N ILE A 343 14.94 -7.52 0.06
CA ILE A 343 14.16 -6.31 0.38
C ILE A 343 15.02 -5.05 0.18
N TRP A 344 16.24 -5.09 0.70
CA TRP A 344 17.18 -3.98 0.57
C TRP A 344 17.55 -3.74 -0.90
N PHE A 345 17.87 -4.80 -1.64
CA PHE A 345 18.16 -4.73 -3.07
C PHE A 345 17.01 -4.11 -3.86
N LEU A 346 15.77 -4.57 -3.64
CA LEU A 346 14.58 -4.06 -4.31
C LEU A 346 14.32 -2.57 -4.01
N ALA A 347 14.59 -2.12 -2.78
CA ALA A 347 14.47 -0.71 -2.41
C ALA A 347 15.51 0.19 -3.10
N ILE A 348 16.68 -0.36 -3.46
CA ILE A 348 17.75 0.38 -4.15
C ILE A 348 17.49 0.43 -5.66
N ILE A 349 17.05 -0.67 -6.26
CA ILE A 349 16.81 -0.74 -7.71
C ILE A 349 15.55 0.03 -8.14
N PHE A 350 14.48 0.02 -7.32
CA PHE A 350 13.21 0.69 -7.61
C PHE A 350 12.84 1.75 -6.54
N PRO A 351 13.48 2.93 -6.53
CA PRO A 351 13.26 3.96 -5.49
C PRO A 351 11.96 4.77 -5.68
N PHE A 352 10.95 4.21 -6.37
CA PHE A 352 9.74 4.90 -6.83
C PHE A 352 8.59 4.74 -5.84
N PHE A 353 8.61 5.49 -4.73
CA PHE A 353 7.66 5.32 -3.61
C PHE A 353 6.17 5.29 -4.03
N GLY A 354 5.68 6.27 -4.79
CA GLY A 354 4.29 6.29 -5.26
C GLY A 354 3.96 5.12 -6.21
N PRO A 355 4.69 4.97 -7.33
CA PRO A 355 4.46 3.91 -8.32
C PRO A 355 4.52 2.49 -7.75
N ILE A 356 5.44 2.20 -6.82
CA ILE A 356 5.52 0.87 -6.21
C ILE A 356 4.32 0.61 -5.28
N ASN A 357 3.83 1.63 -4.55
CA ASN A 357 2.61 1.50 -3.72
C ASN A 357 1.39 1.15 -4.57
N SER A 358 1.17 1.88 -5.68
CA SER A 358 0.05 1.61 -6.57
C SER A 358 0.15 0.24 -7.22
N ALA A 359 1.34 -0.17 -7.68
CA ALA A 359 1.55 -1.49 -8.29
C ALA A 359 1.31 -2.64 -7.30
N VAL A 360 1.82 -2.53 -6.07
CA VAL A 360 1.57 -3.50 -4.99
C VAL A 360 0.08 -3.53 -4.62
N GLY A 361 -0.58 -2.37 -4.59
CA GLY A 361 -2.02 -2.24 -4.42
C GLY A 361 -2.82 -3.04 -5.45
N ALA A 362 -2.54 -2.78 -6.73
CA ALA A 362 -3.25 -3.39 -7.84
C ALA A 362 -2.99 -4.90 -7.95
N LEU A 363 -1.74 -5.34 -7.79
CA LEU A 363 -1.33 -6.72 -8.11
C LEU A 363 -1.37 -7.67 -6.91
N LEU A 364 -1.07 -7.20 -5.70
CA LEU A 364 -0.92 -8.06 -4.52
C LEU A 364 -2.04 -7.86 -3.50
N VAL A 365 -2.40 -6.61 -3.20
CA VAL A 365 -3.50 -6.30 -2.28
C VAL A 365 -4.84 -6.77 -2.85
N SER A 366 -5.11 -6.55 -4.14
CA SER A 366 -6.32 -7.07 -4.82
C SER A 366 -6.59 -8.53 -4.50
N PHE A 367 -5.56 -9.38 -4.56
CA PHE A 367 -5.70 -10.81 -4.25
C PHE A 367 -5.68 -11.10 -2.76
N THR A 368 -4.67 -10.63 -2.05
CA THR A 368 -4.42 -10.99 -0.64
C THR A 368 -5.54 -10.51 0.28
N VAL A 369 -6.08 -9.32 0.02
CA VAL A 369 -7.03 -8.65 0.90
C VAL A 369 -8.47 -8.89 0.47
N TYR A 370 -8.74 -8.86 -0.84
CA TYR A 370 -10.11 -8.80 -1.34
C TYR A 370 -10.56 -10.11 -1.99
N ILE A 371 -9.87 -10.56 -3.04
CA ILE A 371 -10.32 -11.71 -3.85
C ILE A 371 -10.18 -13.02 -3.08
N ILE A 372 -8.99 -13.35 -2.56
CA ILE A 372 -8.73 -14.65 -1.90
C ILE A 372 -9.64 -14.84 -0.68
N PRO A 373 -9.76 -13.88 0.26
CA PRO A 373 -10.67 -14.07 1.41
C PRO A 373 -12.14 -14.22 1.01
N SER A 374 -12.60 -13.46 0.01
CA SER A 374 -13.99 -13.52 -0.46
C SER A 374 -14.32 -14.86 -1.12
N LEU A 375 -13.41 -15.37 -1.97
CA LEU A 375 -13.51 -16.70 -2.58
C LEU A 375 -13.40 -17.79 -1.52
N ALA A 376 -12.44 -17.69 -0.61
CA ALA A 376 -12.23 -18.67 0.44
C ALA A 376 -13.48 -18.83 1.32
N HIS A 377 -14.13 -17.72 1.67
CA HIS A 377 -15.40 -17.74 2.40
C HIS A 377 -16.52 -18.44 1.62
N MET A 378 -16.73 -18.08 0.35
CA MET A 378 -17.76 -18.72 -0.48
C MET A 378 -17.50 -20.23 -0.64
N LEU A 379 -16.25 -20.62 -0.87
CA LEU A 379 -15.90 -22.04 -1.06
C LEU A 379 -16.02 -22.85 0.23
N THR A 380 -15.60 -22.30 1.36
CA THR A 380 -15.72 -22.95 2.68
C THR A 380 -17.17 -23.27 3.02
N TYR A 381 -18.08 -22.36 2.69
CA TYR A 381 -19.51 -22.48 2.98
C TYR A 381 -20.37 -22.90 1.78
N ARG A 382 -19.77 -23.56 0.77
CA ARG A 382 -20.48 -24.03 -0.45
C ARG A 382 -21.56 -25.07 -0.14
N LYS A 383 -21.31 -25.97 0.81
CA LYS A 383 -22.24 -27.04 1.18
C LYS A 383 -23.28 -26.56 2.20
N ALA A 384 -24.52 -27.01 2.08
CA ALA A 384 -25.59 -26.69 3.04
C ALA A 384 -25.24 -27.13 4.47
N THR A 385 -24.62 -28.29 4.63
CA THR A 385 -24.14 -28.81 5.91
C THR A 385 -23.08 -27.91 6.56
N ALA A 386 -22.17 -27.34 5.77
CA ALA A 386 -21.17 -26.39 6.27
C ALA A 386 -21.82 -25.10 6.78
N ARG A 387 -22.86 -24.60 6.11
CA ARG A 387 -23.62 -23.41 6.55
C ARG A 387 -24.45 -23.67 7.81
N GLN A 388 -25.01 -24.86 7.95
CA GLN A 388 -25.75 -25.28 9.14
C GLN A 388 -24.83 -25.41 10.36
N ASN A 389 -23.62 -25.93 10.17
CA ASN A 389 -22.65 -26.18 11.24
C ASN A 389 -21.61 -25.06 11.42
N ALA A 390 -21.74 -23.95 10.70
CA ALA A 390 -20.81 -22.83 10.76
C ALA A 390 -20.62 -22.33 12.20
N ALA A 391 -19.37 -22.12 12.60
CA ALA A 391 -19.02 -21.62 13.92
C ALA A 391 -19.62 -20.23 14.18
N GLU A 392 -19.71 -19.40 13.13
CA GLU A 392 -20.41 -18.13 13.16
C GLU A 392 -21.47 -18.06 12.06
N LYS A 393 -22.66 -17.57 12.43
CA LYS A 393 -23.76 -17.32 11.48
C LYS A 393 -23.60 -15.95 10.82
N PRO A 394 -24.28 -15.72 9.67
CA PRO A 394 -24.29 -14.42 9.03
C PRO A 394 -24.68 -13.30 10.01
N PRO A 395 -24.15 -12.08 9.82
CA PRO A 395 -24.32 -11.00 10.78
C PRO A 395 -25.78 -10.52 10.82
N PHE A 396 -26.17 -9.85 11.91
CA PHE A 396 -27.57 -9.44 12.13
C PHE A 396 -28.12 -8.51 11.04
N PHE A 397 -27.26 -7.67 10.43
CA PHE A 397 -27.65 -6.74 9.36
C PHE A 397 -27.74 -7.42 7.98
N LEU A 398 -27.22 -8.64 7.84
CA LEU A 398 -27.31 -9.45 6.63
C LEU A 398 -27.51 -10.93 7.01
N PRO A 399 -28.70 -11.31 7.54
CA PRO A 399 -28.96 -12.65 8.04
C PRO A 399 -29.22 -13.66 6.91
N SER A 400 -28.54 -13.52 5.77
CA SER A 400 -28.75 -14.32 4.56
C SER A 400 -27.42 -14.79 3.98
N TRP A 401 -27.26 -16.12 3.84
CA TRP A 401 -26.12 -16.71 3.14
C TRP A 401 -26.08 -16.31 1.67
N THR A 402 -27.24 -16.16 1.02
CA THR A 402 -27.29 -15.65 -0.36
C THR A 402 -26.76 -14.23 -0.43
N GLY A 403 -27.14 -13.37 0.52
CA GLY A 403 -26.61 -12.01 0.63
C GLY A 403 -25.09 -11.99 0.80
N MET A 404 -24.55 -12.83 1.68
CA MET A 404 -23.09 -13.00 1.85
C MET A 404 -22.40 -13.34 0.52
N TYR A 405 -22.97 -14.25 -0.27
CA TYR A 405 -22.41 -14.65 -1.56
C TYR A 405 -22.48 -13.52 -2.60
N VAL A 406 -23.60 -12.79 -2.65
CA VAL A 406 -23.75 -11.66 -3.58
C VAL A 406 -22.71 -10.58 -3.30
N ILE A 407 -22.52 -10.19 -2.04
CA ILE A 407 -21.50 -9.20 -1.66
C ILE A 407 -20.10 -9.73 -1.99
N ASN A 408 -19.79 -10.97 -1.64
CA ASN A 408 -18.48 -11.56 -1.91
C ASN A 408 -18.19 -11.66 -3.42
N ALA A 409 -19.18 -12.05 -4.22
CA ALA A 409 -19.07 -12.11 -5.68
C ALA A 409 -18.86 -10.69 -6.26
N PHE A 410 -19.60 -9.71 -5.76
CA PHE A 410 -19.40 -8.30 -6.13
C PHE A 410 -17.97 -7.84 -5.81
N VAL A 411 -17.45 -8.10 -4.60
CA VAL A 411 -16.07 -7.74 -4.22
C VAL A 411 -15.05 -8.39 -5.16
N VAL A 412 -15.21 -9.68 -5.46
CA VAL A 412 -14.30 -10.39 -6.36
C VAL A 412 -14.32 -9.77 -7.75
N VAL A 413 -15.49 -9.57 -8.35
CA VAL A 413 -15.62 -9.02 -9.70
C VAL A 413 -15.13 -7.58 -9.76
N TRP A 414 -15.57 -6.74 -8.82
CA TRP A 414 -15.16 -5.34 -8.76
C TRP A 414 -13.65 -5.18 -8.63
N VAL A 415 -13.02 -5.88 -7.68
CA VAL A 415 -11.58 -5.76 -7.45
C VAL A 415 -10.78 -6.42 -8.56
N LEU A 416 -11.28 -7.48 -9.19
CA LEU A 416 -10.62 -8.09 -10.35
C LEU A 416 -10.63 -7.14 -11.57
N VAL A 417 -11.74 -6.45 -11.83
CA VAL A 417 -11.85 -5.53 -12.98
C VAL A 417 -11.17 -4.18 -12.69
N VAL A 418 -11.54 -3.52 -11.59
CA VAL A 418 -11.09 -2.16 -11.27
C VAL A 418 -9.73 -2.15 -10.59
N GLY A 419 -9.50 -3.05 -9.63
CA GLY A 419 -8.25 -3.11 -8.87
C GLY A 419 -7.12 -3.75 -9.67
N PHE A 420 -7.29 -5.00 -10.09
CA PHE A 420 -6.28 -5.75 -10.83
C PHE A 420 -6.24 -5.41 -12.32
N GLY A 421 -7.39 -5.34 -13.02
CA GLY A 421 -7.47 -5.03 -14.44
C GLY A 421 -7.01 -3.61 -14.76
N PHE A 422 -7.91 -2.63 -14.67
CA PHE A 422 -7.60 -1.23 -14.98
C PHE A 422 -6.53 -0.65 -14.05
N GLY A 423 -6.61 -0.96 -12.76
CA GLY A 423 -5.63 -0.53 -11.77
C GLY A 423 -4.23 -1.12 -11.99
N GLY A 424 -4.14 -2.39 -12.38
CA GLY A 424 -2.86 -3.05 -12.68
C GLY A 424 -2.23 -2.51 -13.94
N TRP A 425 -3.03 -2.33 -15.00
CA TRP A 425 -2.58 -1.65 -16.22
C TRP A 425 -2.03 -0.25 -15.90
N ALA A 426 -2.83 0.62 -15.28
CA ALA A 426 -2.43 1.99 -14.99
C ALA A 426 -1.18 2.07 -14.10
N SER A 427 -1.13 1.26 -13.04
CA SER A 427 0.00 1.23 -12.12
C SER A 427 1.27 0.73 -12.79
N MET A 428 1.16 -0.30 -13.65
CA MET A 428 2.32 -0.87 -14.33
C MET A 428 2.84 0.06 -15.44
N THR A 429 1.95 0.67 -16.22
CA THR A 429 2.32 1.70 -17.19
C THR A 429 3.05 2.86 -16.51
N ASN A 430 2.53 3.34 -15.38
CA ASN A 430 3.21 4.40 -14.64
C ASN A 430 4.57 3.94 -14.08
N PHE A 431 4.67 2.71 -13.57
CA PHE A 431 5.91 2.15 -13.04
C PHE A 431 6.99 1.98 -14.11
N ILE A 432 6.64 1.38 -15.25
CA ILE A 432 7.53 1.21 -16.41
C ILE A 432 8.02 2.57 -16.88
N ARG A 433 7.13 3.54 -17.04
CA ARG A 433 7.53 4.89 -17.45
C ARG A 433 8.49 5.55 -16.47
N GLN A 434 8.35 5.34 -15.15
CA GLN A 434 9.33 5.87 -14.19
C GLN A 434 10.71 5.21 -14.36
N ILE A 435 10.74 3.91 -14.68
CA ILE A 435 11.98 3.22 -15.04
C ILE A 435 12.58 3.83 -16.30
N ASP A 436 11.78 4.06 -17.35
CA ASP A 436 12.27 4.63 -18.61
C ASP A 436 12.79 6.06 -18.42
N THR A 437 12.14 6.84 -17.53
CA THR A 437 12.49 8.24 -17.27
C THR A 437 13.73 8.39 -16.37
N PHE A 438 13.80 7.63 -15.28
CA PHE A 438 14.83 7.80 -14.24
C PHE A 438 15.91 6.72 -14.25
N GLY A 439 15.69 5.63 -14.96
CA GLY A 439 16.52 4.43 -14.95
C GLY A 439 16.37 3.59 -13.68
N LEU A 440 16.92 2.38 -13.74
CA LEU A 440 17.13 1.55 -12.57
C LEU A 440 18.22 2.15 -11.67
N PHE A 441 18.13 1.95 -10.36
CA PHE A 441 19.11 2.46 -9.38
C PHE A 441 19.27 3.98 -9.35
N ALA A 442 18.22 4.72 -9.73
CA ALA A 442 18.21 6.18 -9.70
C ALA A 442 18.71 6.70 -8.33
N LYS A 443 19.71 7.60 -8.36
CA LYS A 443 20.29 8.16 -7.12
C LYS A 443 19.23 8.87 -6.26
N CYS A 444 18.30 9.55 -6.93
CA CYS A 444 17.28 10.34 -6.27
C CYS A 444 16.02 10.42 -7.15
N TYR A 445 14.88 9.96 -6.62
CA TYR A 445 13.56 10.11 -7.25
C TYR A 445 12.79 11.25 -6.58
N GLN A 446 12.21 12.17 -7.36
CA GLN A 446 11.54 13.39 -6.85
C GLN A 446 12.42 14.18 -5.87
N CYS A 447 13.60 14.56 -6.35
CA CYS A 447 14.58 15.38 -5.63
C CYS A 447 14.87 16.66 -6.40
N LYS A 448 15.41 17.67 -5.72
CA LYS A 448 15.82 18.91 -6.42
C LYS A 448 16.85 18.58 -7.49
N PRO A 449 16.74 19.13 -8.71
CA PRO A 449 17.77 18.97 -9.72
C PRO A 449 19.10 19.50 -9.18
N PRO A 450 20.23 18.84 -9.51
CA PRO A 450 21.54 19.34 -9.09
C PRO A 450 21.73 20.76 -9.61
N THR A 451 22.13 21.69 -8.74
CA THR A 451 22.52 23.04 -9.15
C THR A 451 23.59 22.89 -10.23
N PRO A 452 23.41 23.44 -11.45
CA PRO A 452 24.45 23.39 -12.45
C PRO A 452 25.69 24.02 -11.83
N LEU A 453 26.80 23.26 -11.82
CA LEU A 453 28.12 23.78 -11.49
C LEU A 453 28.30 25.03 -12.35
N GLY A 454 28.23 26.20 -11.73
CA GLY A 454 28.48 27.46 -12.42
C GLY A 454 29.82 27.29 -13.12
N ASN A 455 29.84 27.55 -14.44
CA ASN A 455 31.07 27.64 -15.20
C ASN A 455 32.07 28.41 -14.35
N ALA A 456 33.12 27.71 -13.89
CA ALA A 456 34.28 28.36 -13.32
C ALA A 456 34.78 29.27 -14.44
N THR A 457 34.46 30.56 -14.35
CA THR A 457 35.00 31.59 -15.21
C THR A 457 36.51 31.46 -15.11
N ALA A 458 37.12 30.97 -16.19
CA ALA A 458 38.55 31.03 -16.38
C ALA A 458 38.96 32.49 -16.15
N GLN A 459 39.75 32.72 -15.10
CA GLN A 459 40.39 34.01 -14.91
C GLN A 459 41.31 34.25 -16.13
N PRO A 460 41.25 35.42 -16.76
CA PRO A 460 42.21 35.76 -17.79
C PRO A 460 43.58 35.97 -17.13
N HIS A 461 44.55 35.16 -17.53
CA HIS A 461 45.95 35.46 -17.28
C HIS A 461 46.32 36.75 -18.02
N HIS A 462 46.75 37.76 -17.27
CA HIS A 462 47.53 38.90 -17.74
C HIS A 462 48.83 38.98 -16.95
#